data_AF-A0AA95M2A2-F1
#
_entry.id   AF-A0AA95M2A2-F1
#
_cell.length_a   1.000
_cell.length_b   1.000
_cell.length_c   1.000
_cell.angle_alpha   90.00
_cell.angle_beta   90.00
_cell.angle_gamma   90.00
#
_symmetry.space_group_name_H-M   'P 1'
#
loop_
_entity.id
_entity.type
_entity.pdbx_description
1 polymer ?
#
loop_
_entity_poly.entity_id
_entity_poly.type
_entity_poly.pdbx_seq_one_letter_code
_entity_poly.pdbx_strand_id
1 'polypeptide(L)'
;MEGAIFYWVFWGFWIYLTFILEKQNPYRLKLAANVLIVLILSNVRFAAGEFDIQASGLFMLGICYFFISQEKRGALIYFFICSFTVSIAYVTFHLFEIFDPIWIIFKKEWMMGITLWYLALLLQKTLKGRILIIFAGAMQGDILYAFILNKFEFPYVIGTFAYLDVCSLTVLLLTGWTALENIGPILQNHFHFFEKEKQKSS
;
A
#
# COMPACT_ATOMS: atom_id res chain seq x y z
N MET A 1 -11.67 4.58 -15.16
CA MET A 1 -12.73 4.26 -14.19
C MET A 1 -12.05 4.21 -12.84
N GLU A 2 -12.46 5.06 -11.91
CA GLU A 2 -11.94 5.05 -10.55
C GLU A 2 -12.23 3.68 -9.91
N GLY A 3 -11.25 3.11 -9.23
CA GLY A 3 -11.33 1.81 -8.56
C GLY A 3 -10.99 0.60 -9.43
N ALA A 4 -10.70 0.78 -10.72
CA ALA A 4 -10.42 -0.36 -11.61
C ALA A 4 -9.13 -1.10 -11.23
N ILE A 5 -8.08 -0.36 -10.84
CA ILE A 5 -6.79 -0.95 -10.45
C ILE A 5 -6.97 -1.66 -9.10
N PHE A 6 -7.68 -1.02 -8.17
CA PHE A 6 -8.01 -1.57 -6.87
C PHE A 6 -8.71 -2.93 -7.00
N TYR A 7 -9.81 -3.01 -7.76
CA TYR A 7 -10.53 -4.28 -7.92
C TYR A 7 -9.65 -5.34 -8.58
N TRP A 8 -8.90 -4.98 -9.61
CA TRP A 8 -8.05 -5.93 -10.32
C TRP A 8 -6.96 -6.52 -9.42
N VAL A 9 -6.28 -5.66 -8.65
CA VAL A 9 -5.23 -6.08 -7.72
C VAL A 9 -5.80 -6.89 -6.55
N PHE A 10 -6.89 -6.45 -5.93
CA PHE A 10 -7.49 -7.14 -4.79
C PHE A 10 -8.10 -8.48 -5.17
N TRP A 11 -8.75 -8.59 -6.33
CA TRP A 11 -9.20 -9.87 -6.87
C TRP A 11 -8.04 -10.80 -7.20
N GLY A 12 -6.97 -10.28 -7.80
CA GLY A 12 -5.75 -11.04 -8.06
C GLY A 12 -5.13 -11.58 -6.77
N PHE A 13 -5.01 -10.74 -5.73
CA PHE A 13 -4.55 -11.14 -4.40
C PHE A 13 -5.44 -12.21 -3.77
N TRP A 14 -6.76 -12.07 -3.89
CA TRP A 14 -7.69 -13.05 -3.39
C TRP A 14 -7.51 -14.41 -4.06
N ILE A 15 -7.46 -14.46 -5.40
CA ILE A 15 -7.23 -15.68 -6.19
C ILE A 15 -5.90 -16.33 -5.79
N TYR A 16 -4.84 -15.54 -5.67
CA TYR A 16 -3.53 -16.03 -5.25
C TYR A 16 -3.58 -16.68 -3.85
N LEU A 17 -4.23 -16.01 -2.88
CA LEU A 17 -4.33 -16.51 -1.51
C LEU A 17 -5.21 -17.76 -1.40
N THR A 18 -6.27 -17.88 -2.19
CA THR A 18 -7.20 -19.01 -2.10
C THR A 18 -6.73 -20.24 -2.86
N PHE A 19 -6.19 -20.06 -4.07
CA PHE A 19 -5.86 -21.14 -4.98
C PHE A 19 -4.37 -21.51 -5.03
N ILE A 20 -3.47 -20.52 -4.95
CA ILE A 20 -2.04 -20.73 -5.20
C ILE A 20 -1.27 -20.97 -3.90
N LEU A 21 -1.60 -20.25 -2.82
CA LEU A 21 -0.87 -20.38 -1.56
C LEU A 21 -1.13 -21.74 -0.89
N GLU A 22 -0.04 -22.43 -0.51
CA GLU A 22 -0.04 -23.74 0.12
C GLU A 22 -0.97 -23.80 1.34
N LYS A 23 -1.73 -24.91 1.42
CA LYS A 23 -2.77 -25.13 2.44
C LYS A 23 -2.24 -25.14 3.88
N GLN A 24 -0.94 -25.32 4.07
CA GLN A 24 -0.30 -25.43 5.38
C GLN A 24 -0.07 -24.07 6.06
N ASN A 25 -0.23 -22.94 5.35
CA ASN A 25 0.04 -21.63 5.93
C ASN A 25 -1.15 -21.12 6.78
N PRO A 26 -1.00 -20.96 8.11
CA PRO A 26 -2.10 -20.58 9.01
C PRO A 26 -2.58 -19.13 8.80
N TYR A 27 -1.79 -18.29 8.13
CA TYR A 27 -2.15 -16.88 7.86
C TYR A 27 -3.03 -16.72 6.62
N ARG A 28 -3.17 -17.77 5.80
CA ARG A 28 -3.89 -17.74 4.52
C ARG A 28 -5.35 -17.30 4.66
N LEU A 29 -6.08 -17.93 5.58
CA LEU A 29 -7.51 -17.62 5.80
C LEU A 29 -7.72 -16.21 6.34
N LYS A 30 -6.87 -15.76 7.26
CA LYS A 30 -6.96 -14.40 7.83
C LYS A 30 -6.73 -13.33 6.76
N LEU A 31 -5.72 -13.51 5.92
CA LEU A 31 -5.41 -12.55 4.83
C LEU A 31 -6.50 -12.54 3.75
N ALA A 32 -6.99 -13.72 3.33
CA ALA A 32 -8.05 -13.81 2.33
C ALA A 32 -9.37 -13.19 2.84
N ALA A 33 -9.71 -13.41 4.12
CA ALA A 33 -10.86 -12.79 4.75
C ALA A 33 -10.70 -11.26 4.81
N ASN A 34 -9.54 -10.74 5.19
CA ASN A 34 -9.28 -9.30 5.20
C ASN A 34 -9.45 -8.65 3.81
N VAL A 35 -8.94 -9.30 2.76
CA VAL A 35 -9.10 -8.83 1.37
C VAL A 35 -10.58 -8.76 0.97
N LEU A 36 -11.37 -9.79 1.31
CA LEU A 36 -12.82 -9.79 1.06
C LEU A 36 -13.56 -8.72 1.86
N ILE A 37 -13.22 -8.55 3.13
CA ILE A 37 -13.84 -7.53 3.97
C ILE A 37 -13.57 -6.14 3.39
N VAL A 38 -12.34 -5.86 2.94
CA VAL A 38 -11.99 -4.60 2.27
C VAL A 38 -12.81 -4.39 0.99
N LEU A 39 -13.01 -5.44 0.18
CA LEU A 39 -13.83 -5.37 -1.05
C LEU A 39 -15.32 -5.12 -0.75
N ILE A 40 -15.85 -5.64 0.36
CA ILE A 40 -17.24 -5.38 0.77
C ILE A 40 -17.35 -3.96 1.32
N LEU A 41 -16.43 -3.55 2.19
CA LEU A 41 -16.42 -2.22 2.80
C LEU A 41 -16.11 -1.09 1.80
N SER A 42 -15.51 -1.39 0.65
CA SER A 42 -15.27 -0.37 -0.38
C SER A 42 -16.57 0.21 -0.93
N ASN A 43 -17.70 -0.49 -0.85
CA ASN A 43 -19.00 0.04 -1.28
C ASN A 43 -19.76 0.76 -0.17
N VAL A 44 -19.26 0.71 1.08
CA VAL A 44 -19.91 1.33 2.23
C VAL A 44 -19.32 2.70 2.49
N ARG A 45 -20.17 3.73 2.40
CA ARG A 45 -19.83 5.12 2.70
C ARG A 45 -20.55 5.53 3.97
N PHE A 46 -19.84 6.21 4.87
CA PHE A 46 -20.39 6.77 6.09
C PHE A 46 -20.16 8.28 6.09
N ALA A 47 -21.25 9.04 6.28
CA ALA A 47 -21.16 10.47 6.57
C ALA A 47 -20.87 10.65 8.06
N ALA A 48 -19.74 11.25 8.40
CA ALA A 48 -19.36 11.62 9.75
C ALA A 48 -19.30 13.16 9.85
N GLY A 49 -20.45 13.79 10.12
CA GLY A 49 -20.57 15.25 10.16
C GLY A 49 -20.45 15.85 8.76
N GLU A 50 -19.48 16.75 8.56
CA GLU A 50 -19.19 17.35 7.25
C GLU A 50 -18.25 16.52 6.37
N PHE A 51 -17.75 15.39 6.87
CA PHE A 51 -16.85 14.51 6.13
C PHE A 51 -17.57 13.24 5.70
N ASP A 52 -17.52 12.95 4.40
CA ASP A 52 -17.87 11.63 3.89
C ASP A 52 -16.62 10.72 3.91
N ILE A 53 -16.72 9.56 4.54
CA ILE A 53 -15.60 8.64 4.73
C ILE A 53 -15.99 7.26 4.18
N GLN A 54 -15.12 6.66 3.37
CA GLN A 54 -15.29 5.29 2.90
C GLN A 54 -14.81 4.31 3.98
N ALA A 55 -15.63 3.31 4.30
CA ALA A 55 -15.37 2.38 5.40
C ALA A 55 -14.10 1.54 5.19
N SER A 56 -13.75 1.25 3.94
CA SER A 56 -12.55 0.50 3.56
C SER A 56 -11.25 1.15 4.03
N GLY A 57 -11.11 2.47 3.86
CA GLY A 57 -9.91 3.21 4.28
C GLY A 57 -9.72 3.18 5.80
N LEU A 58 -10.81 3.39 6.55
CA LEU A 58 -10.78 3.33 8.01
C LEU A 58 -10.41 1.93 8.52
N PHE A 59 -10.99 0.89 7.90
CA PHE A 59 -10.70 -0.50 8.25
C PHE A 59 -9.24 -0.86 7.96
N MET A 60 -8.68 -0.43 6.83
CA MET A 60 -7.26 -0.62 6.50
C MET A 60 -6.34 0.04 7.53
N LEU A 61 -6.64 1.28 7.93
CA LEU A 61 -5.86 1.99 8.94
C LEU A 61 -5.94 1.29 10.31
N GLY A 62 -7.12 0.79 10.69
CA GLY A 62 -7.29 -0.02 11.90
C GLY A 62 -6.44 -1.29 11.91
N ILE A 63 -6.40 -2.01 10.78
CA ILE A 63 -5.52 -3.18 10.61
C ILE A 63 -4.04 -2.78 10.73
N CYS A 64 -3.64 -1.68 10.11
CA CYS A 64 -2.25 -1.23 10.15
C CYS A 64 -1.81 -0.91 11.58
N TYR A 65 -2.62 -0.19 12.34
CA TYR A 65 -2.32 0.09 13.75
C TYR A 65 -2.32 -1.16 14.62
N PHE A 66 -3.19 -2.14 14.35
CA PHE A 66 -3.16 -3.42 15.05
C PHE A 66 -1.84 -4.17 14.82
N PHE A 67 -1.32 -4.18 13.59
CA PHE A 67 -0.03 -4.79 13.29
C PHE A 67 1.15 -3.98 13.86
N ILE A 68 1.10 -2.65 13.77
CA ILE A 68 2.13 -1.77 14.34
C ILE A 68 2.18 -1.94 15.87
N SER A 69 1.04 -2.06 16.55
CA SER A 69 0.97 -2.23 18.02
C SER A 69 1.62 -3.52 18.53
N GLN A 70 1.83 -4.52 17.67
CA GLN A 70 2.53 -5.75 18.04
C GLN A 70 4.06 -5.62 17.97
N GLU A 71 4.57 -4.52 17.42
CA GLU A 71 6.00 -4.25 17.34
C GLU A 71 6.57 -3.67 18.64
N LYS A 72 7.90 -3.72 18.77
CA LYS A 72 8.61 -3.18 19.95
C LYS A 72 8.36 -1.68 20.09
N ARG A 73 8.26 -1.18 21.33
CA ARG A 73 8.01 0.25 21.62
C ARG A 73 8.97 1.22 20.91
N GLY A 74 10.24 0.86 20.76
CA GLY A 74 11.21 1.67 20.01
C GLY A 74 10.95 1.72 18.50
N ALA A 75 10.41 0.64 17.93
CA ALA A 75 10.01 0.59 16.53
C ALA A 75 8.74 1.39 16.27
N LEU A 76 7.84 1.54 17.26
CA LEU A 76 6.62 2.34 17.13
C LEU A 76 6.91 3.79 16.74
N ILE A 77 7.86 4.43 17.41
CA ILE A 77 8.25 5.82 17.13
C ILE A 77 8.80 5.93 15.70
N TYR A 78 9.60 4.96 15.29
CA TYR A 78 10.11 4.90 13.92
C TYR A 78 8.99 4.76 12.89
N PHE A 79 8.05 3.83 13.10
CA PHE A 79 6.87 3.67 12.24
C PHE A 79 6.02 4.95 12.19
N PHE A 80 5.88 5.65 13.31
CA PHE A 80 5.15 6.92 13.38
C PHE A 80 5.82 8.01 12.54
N ILE A 81 7.14 8.22 12.71
CA ILE A 81 7.90 9.19 11.91
C ILE A 81 7.80 8.85 10.42
N CYS A 82 7.99 7.58 10.06
CA CYS A 82 7.88 7.13 8.68
C CYS A 82 6.48 7.37 8.09
N SER A 83 5.43 6.98 8.82
CA SER A 83 4.03 7.21 8.42
C SER A 83 3.74 8.71 8.25
N PHE A 84 4.27 9.55 9.14
CA PHE A 84 4.10 10.99 9.08
C PHE A 84 4.81 11.61 7.85
N THR A 85 6.02 11.17 7.52
CA THR A 85 6.71 11.59 6.29
C THR A 85 5.91 11.20 5.05
N VAL A 86 5.38 9.97 5.00
CA VAL A 86 4.50 9.50 3.90
C VAL A 86 3.25 10.38 3.81
N SER A 87 2.64 10.70 4.96
CA SER A 87 1.46 11.56 5.05
C SER A 87 1.71 12.96 4.49
N ILE A 88 2.84 13.60 4.83
CA ILE A 88 3.21 14.91 4.29
C ILE A 88 3.46 14.84 2.79
N ALA A 89 4.15 13.79 2.32
CA ALA A 89 4.39 13.59 0.90
C ALA A 89 3.07 13.44 0.12
N TYR A 90 2.12 12.68 0.67
CA TYR A 90 0.78 12.50 0.10
C TYR A 90 0.02 13.83 -0.03
N VAL A 91 -0.05 14.61 1.06
CA VAL A 91 -0.74 15.91 1.06
C VAL A 91 -0.06 16.90 0.11
N THR A 92 1.27 16.98 0.14
CA THR A 92 2.04 17.87 -0.73
C THR A 92 1.78 17.56 -2.20
N PHE A 93 1.71 16.27 -2.57
CA PHE A 93 1.42 15.87 -3.95
C PHE A 93 0.03 16.33 -4.41
N HIS A 94 -1.00 16.12 -3.58
CA HIS A 94 -2.37 16.58 -3.89
C HIS A 94 -2.49 18.10 -3.94
N LEU A 95 -1.82 18.82 -3.04
CA LEU A 95 -1.78 20.28 -3.09
C LEU A 95 -1.09 20.76 -4.37
N PHE A 96 0.00 20.10 -4.77
CA PHE A 96 0.71 20.42 -6.00
C PHE A 96 -0.17 20.19 -7.25
N GLU A 97 -1.00 19.14 -7.25
CA GLU A 97 -2.02 18.92 -8.29
C GLU A 97 -3.01 20.08 -8.40
N ILE A 98 -3.42 20.69 -7.28
CA ILE A 98 -4.33 21.84 -7.29
C ILE A 98 -3.64 23.11 -7.81
N PHE A 99 -2.40 23.36 -7.39
CA PHE A 99 -1.72 24.62 -7.68
C PHE A 99 -1.08 24.67 -9.07
N ASP A 100 -0.49 23.57 -9.56
CA ASP A 100 0.17 23.53 -10.87
C ASP A 100 0.02 22.16 -11.55
N PRO A 101 -1.04 21.95 -12.34
CA PRO A 101 -1.31 20.69 -13.01
C PRO A 101 -0.36 20.39 -14.19
N ILE A 102 0.51 21.33 -14.59
CA ILE A 102 1.41 21.17 -15.74
C ILE A 102 2.45 20.07 -15.48
N TRP A 103 2.80 19.86 -14.21
CA TRP A 103 3.73 18.80 -13.80
C TRP A 103 3.14 17.39 -13.84
N ILE A 104 1.82 17.24 -14.00
CA ILE A 104 1.16 15.94 -14.11
C ILE A 104 1.32 15.43 -15.55
N ILE A 105 2.48 14.85 -15.82
CA ILE A 105 2.87 14.33 -17.14
C ILE A 105 2.14 13.01 -17.47
N PHE A 106 1.75 12.24 -16.45
CA PHE A 106 1.05 10.95 -16.57
C PHE A 106 -0.22 10.92 -15.72
N LYS A 107 -0.98 9.81 -15.77
CA LYS A 107 -2.09 9.58 -14.84
C LYS A 107 -1.65 9.77 -13.40
N LYS A 108 -2.34 10.65 -12.68
CA LYS A 108 -1.99 11.07 -11.31
C LYS A 108 -1.80 9.91 -10.35
N GLU A 109 -2.60 8.86 -10.50
CA GLU A 109 -2.56 7.68 -9.63
C GLU A 109 -1.24 6.92 -9.77
N TRP A 110 -0.68 6.89 -10.99
CA TRP A 110 0.62 6.27 -11.26
C TRP A 110 1.77 7.10 -10.69
N MET A 111 1.74 8.41 -10.90
CA MET A 111 2.77 9.30 -10.37
C MET A 111 2.80 9.23 -8.85
N MET A 112 1.63 9.35 -8.21
CA MET A 112 1.53 9.25 -6.76
C MET A 112 1.98 7.89 -6.25
N GLY A 113 1.53 6.79 -6.87
CA GLY A 113 1.93 5.46 -6.46
C GLY A 113 3.43 5.18 -6.64
N ILE A 114 4.07 5.71 -7.68
CA ILE A 114 5.54 5.61 -7.85
C ILE A 114 6.26 6.42 -6.78
N THR A 115 5.80 7.64 -6.46
CA THR A 115 6.39 8.47 -5.41
C THR A 115 6.29 7.79 -4.05
N LEU A 116 5.12 7.26 -3.70
CA LEU A 116 4.90 6.55 -2.43
C LEU A 116 5.69 5.23 -2.38
N TRP A 117 5.76 4.50 -3.50
CA TRP A 117 6.57 3.29 -3.64
C TRP A 117 8.04 3.58 -3.35
N TYR A 118 8.61 4.58 -4.03
CA TYR A 118 10.00 4.97 -3.85
C TYR A 118 10.28 5.41 -2.40
N LEU A 119 9.38 6.20 -1.82
CA LEU A 119 9.51 6.67 -0.45
C LEU A 119 9.47 5.50 0.55
N ALA A 120 8.62 4.50 0.35
CA ALA A 120 8.60 3.31 1.21
C ALA A 120 9.85 2.45 1.08
N LEU A 121 10.45 2.34 -0.11
CA LEU A 121 11.73 1.64 -0.29
C LEU A 121 12.86 2.30 0.52
N LEU A 122 12.89 3.63 0.56
CA LEU A 122 13.86 4.40 1.33
C LEU A 122 13.61 4.30 2.84
N LEU A 123 12.36 4.39 3.25
CA LEU A 123 11.98 4.49 4.66
C LEU A 123 11.99 3.16 5.39
N GLN A 124 11.82 2.02 4.73
CA GLN A 124 11.69 0.75 5.44
C GLN A 124 12.31 -0.41 4.65
N LYS A 125 12.97 -1.33 5.37
CA LYS A 125 13.67 -2.47 4.75
C LYS A 125 12.76 -3.68 4.54
N THR A 126 11.84 -3.92 5.47
CA THR A 126 10.97 -5.11 5.42
C THR A 126 9.71 -4.84 4.60
N LEU A 127 9.30 -5.78 3.74
CA LEU A 127 8.07 -5.64 2.95
C LEU A 127 6.84 -5.39 3.82
N LYS A 128 6.73 -6.10 4.95
CA LYS A 128 5.64 -5.88 5.92
C LYS A 128 5.64 -4.43 6.42
N GLY A 129 6.80 -3.92 6.83
CA GLY A 129 6.91 -2.56 7.31
C GLY A 129 6.60 -1.53 6.21
N ARG A 130 7.09 -1.75 4.97
CA ARG A 130 6.82 -0.89 3.81
C ARG A 130 5.32 -0.75 3.57
N ILE A 131 4.61 -1.87 3.56
CA ILE A 131 3.15 -1.89 3.37
C ILE A 131 2.44 -1.12 4.51
N LEU A 132 2.84 -1.34 5.77
CA LEU A 132 2.23 -0.69 6.93
C LEU A 132 2.39 0.84 6.90
N ILE A 133 3.58 1.35 6.59
CA ILE A 133 3.82 2.81 6.54
C ILE A 133 3.06 3.47 5.39
N ILE A 134 2.88 2.78 4.26
CA ILE A 134 2.12 3.32 3.13
C ILE A 134 0.64 3.41 3.48
N PHE A 135 0.02 2.33 3.95
CA PHE A 135 -1.41 2.36 4.26
C PHE A 135 -1.72 3.32 5.40
N ALA A 136 -0.93 3.31 6.49
CA ALA A 136 -1.11 4.25 7.59
C ALA A 136 -0.85 5.69 7.17
N GLY A 137 0.27 5.96 6.48
CA GLY A 137 0.68 7.29 6.09
C GLY A 137 -0.21 7.90 5.00
N ALA A 138 -0.60 7.12 3.99
CA ALA A 138 -1.49 7.59 2.94
C ALA A 138 -2.89 7.89 3.47
N MET A 139 -3.44 7.06 4.37
CA MET A 139 -4.75 7.35 4.98
C MET A 139 -4.69 8.57 5.91
N GLN A 140 -3.63 8.70 6.72
CA GLN A 140 -3.40 9.92 7.52
C GLN A 140 -3.29 11.15 6.62
N GLY A 141 -2.59 11.04 5.49
CA GLY A 141 -2.45 12.09 4.50
C GLY A 141 -3.78 12.47 3.87
N ASP A 142 -4.61 11.49 3.53
CA ASP A 142 -5.93 11.73 2.93
C ASP A 142 -6.89 12.42 3.91
N ILE A 143 -6.84 12.05 5.20
CA ILE A 143 -7.58 12.74 6.27
C ILE A 143 -7.08 14.18 6.42
N LEU A 144 -5.76 14.40 6.46
CA LEU A 144 -5.19 15.75 6.57
C LEU A 144 -5.54 16.61 5.37
N TYR A 145 -5.53 16.04 4.16
CA TYR A 145 -5.89 16.72 2.93
C TYR A 145 -7.37 17.13 2.93
N ALA A 146 -8.27 16.23 3.33
CA ALA A 146 -9.68 16.54 3.49
C ALA A 146 -9.93 17.66 4.51
N PHE A 147 -9.18 17.67 5.61
CA PHE A 147 -9.26 18.74 6.61
C PHE A 147 -8.79 20.10 6.05
N ILE A 148 -7.77 20.11 5.19
CA ILE A 148 -7.32 21.33 4.51
C ILE A 148 -8.39 21.81 3.53
N LEU A 149 -8.97 20.91 2.71
CA LEU A 149 -9.98 21.27 1.72
C LEU A 149 -11.32 21.72 2.33
N ASN A 150 -11.73 21.14 3.46
CA ASN A 150 -12.95 21.56 4.15
C ASN A 150 -12.86 23.04 4.60
N LYS A 151 -11.66 23.55 4.94
CA LYS A 151 -11.47 24.99 5.21
C LYS A 151 -11.73 25.89 3.99
N PHE A 152 -11.66 25.34 2.79
CA PHE A 152 -11.97 26.03 1.53
C PHE A 152 -13.39 25.70 1.03
N GLU A 153 -14.24 25.11 1.87
CA GLU A 153 -15.62 24.70 1.55
C GLU A 153 -15.73 23.70 0.37
N PHE A 154 -14.64 23.01 0.04
CA PHE A 154 -14.67 21.95 -0.98
C PHE A 154 -15.06 20.61 -0.32
N PRO A 155 -16.22 20.02 -0.69
CA PRO A 155 -16.60 18.71 -0.19
C PRO A 155 -15.66 17.64 -0.78
N TYR A 156 -14.83 17.05 0.07
CA TYR A 156 -13.90 15.97 -0.30
C TYR A 156 -14.24 14.70 0.48
N VAL A 157 -14.41 13.60 -0.24
CA VAL A 157 -14.67 12.28 0.34
C VAL A 157 -13.33 11.65 0.71
N ILE A 158 -13.18 11.23 1.97
CA ILE A 158 -11.98 10.54 2.46
C ILE A 158 -12.02 9.06 2.06
N GLY A 159 -10.89 8.56 1.58
CA GLY A 159 -10.69 7.15 1.24
C GLY A 159 -11.34 6.74 -0.06
N THR A 160 -11.48 7.66 -1.03
CA THR A 160 -12.09 7.42 -2.35
C THR A 160 -11.51 6.24 -3.11
N PHE A 161 -12.21 5.80 -4.15
CA PHE A 161 -11.70 4.79 -5.08
C PHE A 161 -10.37 5.18 -5.72
N ALA A 162 -10.11 6.48 -5.93
CA ALA A 162 -8.81 6.97 -6.39
C ALA A 162 -7.69 6.72 -5.36
N TYR A 163 -7.94 6.98 -4.07
CA TYR A 163 -7.02 6.62 -2.99
C TYR A 163 -6.74 5.12 -2.95
N LEU A 164 -7.79 4.29 -3.09
CA LEU A 164 -7.66 2.83 -3.10
C LEU A 164 -6.86 2.33 -4.32
N ASP A 165 -7.05 2.95 -5.49
CA ASP A 165 -6.26 2.67 -6.69
C ASP A 165 -4.77 2.95 -6.45
N VAL A 166 -4.43 4.12 -5.89
CA VAL A 166 -3.05 4.49 -5.55
C VAL A 166 -2.44 3.48 -4.57
N CYS A 167 -3.14 3.15 -3.49
CA CYS A 167 -2.66 2.17 -2.51
C CYS A 167 -2.42 0.79 -3.14
N SER A 168 -3.37 0.31 -3.96
CA SER A 168 -3.26 -0.98 -4.64
C SER A 168 -2.10 -1.02 -5.63
N LEU A 169 -1.90 0.05 -6.41
CA LEU A 169 -0.79 0.20 -7.34
C LEU A 169 0.55 0.18 -6.60
N THR A 170 0.62 0.86 -5.46
CA THR A 170 1.84 0.95 -4.68
C THR A 170 2.21 -0.40 -4.06
N VAL A 171 1.22 -1.15 -3.58
CA VAL A 171 1.42 -2.53 -3.09
C VAL A 171 1.86 -3.46 -4.23
N LEU A 172 1.28 -3.33 -5.42
CA LEU A 172 1.70 -4.10 -6.60
C LEU A 172 3.17 -3.81 -6.96
N LEU A 173 3.58 -2.55 -6.96
CA LEU A 173 4.98 -2.18 -7.21
C LEU A 173 5.92 -2.69 -6.11
N LEU A 174 5.52 -2.61 -4.84
CA LEU A 174 6.32 -3.11 -3.71
C LEU A 174 6.51 -4.63 -3.78
N THR A 175 5.43 -5.35 -4.06
CA THR A 175 5.47 -6.82 -4.16
C THR A 175 6.27 -7.27 -5.38
N GLY A 176 6.13 -6.59 -6.52
CA GLY A 176 6.96 -6.81 -7.70
C GLY A 176 8.44 -6.57 -7.42
N TRP A 177 8.78 -5.49 -6.70
CA TRP A 177 10.16 -5.20 -6.32
C TRP A 177 10.75 -6.27 -5.40
N THR A 178 10.03 -6.68 -4.36
CA THR A 178 10.52 -7.74 -3.46
C THR A 178 10.57 -9.11 -4.14
N ALA A 179 9.70 -9.40 -5.11
CA ALA A 179 9.84 -10.60 -5.93
C ALA A 179 11.15 -10.55 -6.73
N LEU A 180 11.50 -9.41 -7.31
CA LEU A 180 12.75 -9.20 -8.05
C LEU A 180 13.99 -9.34 -7.14
N GLU A 181 13.95 -8.77 -5.93
CA GLU A 181 15.00 -8.93 -4.91
C GLU A 181 15.22 -10.41 -4.53
N ASN A 182 14.16 -11.21 -4.48
CA ASN A 182 14.25 -12.63 -4.13
C ASN A 182 14.67 -13.54 -5.31
N ILE A 183 14.40 -13.15 -6.55
CA ILE A 183 14.81 -13.93 -7.74
C ILE A 183 16.34 -13.87 -7.94
N GLY A 184 16.97 -12.71 -7.66
CA GLY A 184 18.43 -12.54 -7.75
C GLY A 184 19.25 -13.61 -7.03
N PRO A 185 19.07 -13.83 -5.71
CA PRO A 185 19.82 -14.84 -4.97
C PRO A 185 19.44 -16.28 -5.36
N ILE A 186 18.21 -16.54 -5.82
CA ILE A 186 17.80 -17.87 -6.32
C ILE A 186 18.56 -18.21 -7.61
N LEU A 187 18.65 -17.24 -8.53
CA LEU A 187 19.38 -17.39 -9.78
C LEU A 187 20.87 -17.62 -9.51
N GLN A 188 21.46 -16.83 -8.61
CA GLN A 188 22.88 -16.96 -8.23
C GLN A 188 23.19 -18.31 -7.56
N ASN A 189 22.30 -18.81 -6.69
CA ASN A 189 22.45 -20.13 -6.09
C ASN A 189 22.31 -21.26 -7.10
N HIS A 190 21.43 -21.12 -8.10
CA HIS A 190 21.28 -22.11 -9.17
C HIS A 190 22.52 -22.15 -10.08
N PHE A 191 23.12 -21.00 -10.41
CA PHE A 191 24.36 -20.93 -11.17
C PHE A 191 25.56 -21.52 -10.40
N HIS A 192 25.70 -21.25 -9.10
CA HIS A 192 26.77 -21.86 -8.29
C HIS A 192 26.60 -23.38 -8.10
N PHE A 193 25.36 -23.89 -8.13
CA PHE A 193 25.11 -25.34 -8.10
C PHE A 193 25.60 -26.01 -9.40
N PHE A 194 25.34 -25.37 -10.56
CA PHE A 194 25.81 -25.84 -11.87
C PHE A 194 27.34 -25.82 -12.01
N GLU A 195 28.04 -24.85 -11.42
CA GLU A 195 29.52 -24.85 -11.39
C GLU A 195 30.10 -25.97 -10.51
N LYS A 196 29.46 -26.29 -9.38
CA LYS A 196 29.89 -27.37 -8.49
C LYS A 196 29.65 -28.76 -9.08
N GLU A 197 28.62 -28.95 -9.90
CA GLU A 197 28.43 -30.21 -10.64
C GLU A 197 29.49 -30.41 -11.73
N LYS A 198 29.89 -29.34 -12.43
CA LYS A 198 30.97 -29.41 -13.44
C LYS A 198 32.35 -29.73 -12.86
N GLN A 199 32.66 -29.30 -11.63
CA GLN A 199 33.94 -29.60 -10.98
C GLN A 199 34.04 -31.03 -10.40
N LYS A 200 32.92 -31.75 -10.22
CA LYS A 200 32.93 -33.15 -9.78
C LYS A 200 32.97 -34.17 -10.92
N SER A 201 32.81 -33.72 -12.17
CA SER A 201 32.78 -34.58 -13.36
C SER A 201 34.06 -34.51 -14.20
N SER A 202 35.15 -33.93 -13.68
CA SER A 202 36.48 -33.90 -14.28
C SER A 202 37.51 -34.49 -13.32
#